data_AF-A0A285NS53-F1
#
_entry.id   AF-A0A285NS53-F1
#
_cell.length_a   1.000
_cell.length_b   1.000
_cell.length_c   1.000
_cell.angle_alpha   90.00
_cell.angle_beta   90.00
_cell.angle_gamma   90.00
#
_symmetry.space_group_name_H-M   'P 1'
#
loop_
_entity.id
_entity.type
_entity.pdbx_description
1 polymer ?
#
loop_
_entity_poly.entity_id
_entity_poly.type
_entity_poly.pdbx_seq_one_letter_code
_entity_poly.pdbx_strand_id
1 'polypeptide(L)'
;MTGGDSSSIRYRIDEYLSPAGLVREVDRKEHAGNDVRVFELTNEGQMYVSDMWSDLTHYARRHEVLDAAEETHDRLDLLHDRIDDFERRLDEMDEDIEGIADELFSEWQQFRGGMEGNFSQLREQVASMVDQLEAEQREREKLEERVDELEQLVGSETDMTTRRDETLVEAVVRNRRLVEEAWARVMEFEIETGVANYLSVGKAKELVSAYGPDDLRDWRR
;
A
#
# COMPACT_ATOMS: atom_id res chain seq x y z
N MET A 1 1.47 87.88 9.62
CA MET A 1 1.22 89.15 8.92
C MET A 1 0.67 88.82 7.54
N THR A 2 -0.63 89.03 7.35
CA THR A 2 -1.28 89.41 6.07
C THR A 2 -2.70 89.84 6.46
N GLY A 3 -2.83 91.09 6.90
CA GLY A 3 -4.12 91.75 7.02
C GLY A 3 -4.59 92.07 5.61
N GLY A 4 -5.54 91.29 5.09
CA GLY A 4 -6.21 91.62 3.85
C GLY A 4 -7.17 92.78 4.10
N ASP A 5 -6.91 93.91 3.44
CA ASP A 5 -7.85 95.02 3.36
C ASP A 5 -9.19 94.50 2.81
N SER A 6 -10.21 94.51 3.66
CA SER A 6 -11.60 94.39 3.22
C SER A 6 -11.91 95.63 2.39
N SER A 7 -11.69 95.56 1.07
CA SER A 7 -12.17 96.57 0.13
C SER A 7 -13.70 96.58 0.21
N SER A 8 -14.24 97.38 1.12
CA SER A 8 -15.68 97.58 1.25
C SER A 8 -16.12 98.23 -0.05
N ILE A 9 -16.74 97.46 -0.94
CA ILE A 9 -17.28 98.01 -2.16
C ILE A 9 -18.48 98.88 -1.76
N ARG A 10 -18.23 100.18 -1.53
CA ARG A 10 -19.27 101.18 -1.25
C ARG A 10 -19.98 101.49 -2.56
N TYR A 11 -20.87 100.61 -2.99
CA TYR A 11 -21.86 100.98 -4.00
C TYR A 11 -22.87 101.93 -3.34
N ARG A 12 -22.84 103.20 -3.74
CA ARG A 12 -23.85 104.17 -3.35
C ARG A 12 -25.15 103.83 -4.07
N ILE A 13 -26.17 103.44 -3.30
CA ILE A 13 -27.50 103.03 -3.79
C ILE A 13 -28.11 104.10 -4.71
N ASP A 14 -27.83 105.37 -4.41
CA ASP A 14 -28.27 106.53 -5.17
C ASP A 14 -27.55 106.73 -6.52
N GLU A 15 -26.36 106.15 -6.70
CA GLU A 15 -25.56 106.32 -7.92
C GLU A 15 -25.83 105.22 -8.96
N TYR A 16 -26.25 104.02 -8.53
CA TYR A 16 -26.38 102.88 -9.42
C TYR A 16 -27.77 102.24 -9.43
N LEU A 17 -28.37 102.03 -8.26
CA LEU A 17 -29.64 101.30 -8.15
C LEU A 17 -30.85 102.21 -8.35
N SER A 18 -30.76 103.46 -7.89
CA SER A 18 -31.85 104.44 -8.05
C SER A 18 -32.01 104.91 -9.50
N PRO A 19 -30.95 105.26 -10.26
CA PRO A 19 -31.08 105.62 -11.68
C PRO A 19 -31.54 104.46 -12.56
N ALA A 20 -31.23 103.22 -12.17
CA ALA A 20 -31.68 102.01 -12.86
C ALA A 20 -33.14 101.62 -12.55
N GLY A 21 -33.85 102.39 -11.70
CA GLY A 21 -35.26 102.14 -11.36
C GLY A 21 -35.48 100.96 -10.39
N LEU A 22 -34.41 100.36 -9.85
CA LEU A 22 -34.48 99.17 -8.99
C LEU A 22 -34.86 99.50 -7.55
N VAL A 23 -34.60 100.73 -7.11
CA VAL A 23 -34.98 101.22 -5.78
C VAL A 23 -35.61 102.60 -5.85
N ARG A 24 -36.52 102.88 -4.93
CA ARG A 24 -37.15 104.18 -4.75
C ARG A 24 -36.94 104.67 -3.32
N GLU A 25 -36.58 105.93 -3.15
CA GLU A 25 -36.50 106.56 -1.84
C GLU A 25 -37.90 106.70 -1.25
N VAL A 26 -38.08 106.23 -0.01
CA VAL A 26 -39.39 106.21 0.66
C VAL A 26 -39.41 107.07 1.92
N ASP A 27 -38.26 107.31 2.53
CA ASP A 27 -38.17 108.08 3.78
C ASP A 27 -36.77 108.68 3.98
N ARG A 28 -36.66 109.65 4.89
CA ARG A 28 -35.39 110.18 5.41
C ARG A 28 -35.44 110.20 6.93
N LYS A 29 -34.46 109.57 7.56
CA LYS A 29 -34.36 109.49 9.02
C LYS A 29 -32.98 109.90 9.48
N GLU A 30 -32.94 110.62 10.59
CA GLU A 30 -31.69 110.92 11.27
C GLU A 30 -31.22 109.67 12.02
N HIS A 31 -30.02 109.16 11.69
CA HIS A 31 -29.42 108.03 12.38
C HIS A 31 -27.97 108.35 12.72
N ALA A 32 -27.65 108.29 14.02
CA ALA A 32 -26.32 108.60 14.55
C ALA A 32 -25.78 109.98 14.11
N GLY A 33 -26.63 111.01 14.11
CA GLY A 33 -26.26 112.39 13.77
C GLY A 33 -26.06 112.66 12.28
N ASN A 34 -26.45 111.74 11.40
CA ASN A 34 -26.44 111.92 9.94
C ASN A 34 -27.83 111.67 9.35
N ASP A 35 -28.20 112.45 8.33
CA ASP A 35 -29.40 112.22 7.53
C ASP A 35 -29.23 110.98 6.64
N VAL A 36 -29.99 109.93 6.93
CA VAL A 36 -29.97 108.68 6.19
C VAL A 36 -31.22 108.59 5.32
N ARG A 37 -31.00 108.36 4.03
CA ARG A 37 -32.07 108.08 3.06
C ARG A 37 -32.45 106.60 3.13
N VAL A 38 -33.74 106.31 3.22
CA VAL A 38 -34.30 104.97 3.24
C VAL A 38 -34.86 104.66 1.86
N PHE A 39 -34.41 103.57 1.27
CA PHE A 39 -34.83 103.09 -0.05
C PHE A 39 -35.57 101.77 0.08
N GLU A 40 -36.57 101.56 -0.76
CA GLU A 40 -37.28 100.30 -0.92
C GLU A 40 -37.11 99.80 -2.36
N LEU A 41 -37.07 98.49 -2.54
CA LEU A 41 -37.00 97.87 -3.86
C LEU A 41 -38.32 98.08 -4.61
N THR A 42 -38.23 98.51 -5.86
CA THR A 42 -39.38 98.51 -6.78
C THR A 42 -39.70 97.07 -7.20
N ASN A 43 -40.84 96.84 -7.87
CA ASN A 43 -41.17 95.51 -8.42
C ASN A 43 -40.05 95.00 -9.36
N GLU A 44 -39.48 95.88 -10.18
CA GLU A 44 -38.35 95.56 -11.05
C GLU A 44 -37.07 95.25 -10.26
N GLY A 45 -36.82 96.00 -9.17
CA GLY A 45 -35.74 95.70 -8.23
C GLY A 45 -35.89 94.36 -7.52
N GLN A 46 -37.12 94.01 -7.11
CA GLN A 46 -37.43 92.73 -6.50
C GLN A 46 -37.22 91.57 -7.49
N MET A 47 -37.66 91.73 -8.75
CA MET A 47 -37.40 90.76 -9.82
C MET A 47 -35.90 90.59 -10.08
N TYR A 48 -35.15 91.69 -10.24
CA TYR A 48 -33.71 91.65 -10.48
C TYR A 48 -32.95 90.94 -9.34
N VAL A 49 -33.29 91.25 -8.10
CA VAL A 49 -32.70 90.59 -6.93
C VAL A 49 -33.09 89.11 -6.90
N SER A 50 -34.35 88.77 -7.19
CA SER A 50 -34.83 87.39 -7.27
C SER A 50 -34.10 86.57 -8.34
N ASP A 51 -33.90 87.11 -9.54
CA ASP A 51 -33.17 86.45 -10.62
C ASP A 51 -31.70 86.22 -10.23
N MET A 52 -31.06 87.23 -9.63
CA MET A 52 -29.68 87.12 -9.16
C MET A 52 -29.52 86.08 -8.04
N TRP A 53 -30.49 85.97 -7.12
CA TRP A 53 -30.50 84.91 -6.10
C TRP A 53 -30.75 83.52 -6.72
N SER A 54 -31.61 83.44 -7.73
CA SER A 54 -31.85 82.20 -8.49
C SER A 54 -30.56 81.71 -9.16
N ASP A 55 -29.86 82.60 -9.86
CA ASP A 55 -28.58 82.31 -10.49
C ASP A 55 -27.54 81.88 -9.46
N LEU A 56 -27.41 82.59 -8.34
CA LEU A 56 -26.49 82.22 -7.26
C LEU A 56 -26.81 80.83 -6.69
N THR A 57 -28.09 80.49 -6.56
CA THR A 57 -28.55 79.17 -6.10
C THR A 57 -28.21 78.09 -7.14
N HIS A 58 -28.35 78.38 -8.43
CA HIS A 58 -27.92 77.49 -9.50
C HIS A 58 -26.39 77.28 -9.52
N TYR A 59 -25.60 78.32 -9.27
CA TYR A 59 -24.13 78.21 -9.15
C TYR A 59 -23.72 77.38 -7.94
N ALA A 60 -24.33 77.62 -6.77
CA ALA A 60 -24.08 76.83 -5.56
C ALA A 60 -24.40 75.34 -5.80
N ARG A 61 -25.57 75.05 -6.38
CA ARG A 61 -25.98 73.68 -6.72
C ARG A 61 -25.06 73.03 -7.76
N ARG A 62 -24.54 73.78 -8.73
CA ARG A 62 -23.57 73.28 -9.71
C ARG A 62 -22.26 72.89 -9.05
N HIS A 63 -21.78 73.67 -8.07
CA HIS A 63 -20.59 73.33 -7.31
C HIS A 63 -20.79 72.05 -6.49
N GLU A 64 -21.91 71.92 -5.77
CA GLU A 64 -22.22 70.68 -5.03
C GLU A 64 -22.25 69.45 -5.94
N VAL A 65 -22.76 69.58 -7.16
CA VAL A 65 -22.75 68.49 -8.15
C VAL A 65 -21.34 68.16 -8.62
N LEU A 66 -20.47 69.16 -8.79
CA LEU A 66 -19.08 68.94 -9.18
C LEU A 66 -18.27 68.29 -8.05
N ASP A 67 -18.44 68.75 -6.80
CA ASP A 67 -17.79 68.16 -5.63
C ASP A 67 -18.23 66.70 -5.45
N ALA A 68 -19.52 66.42 -5.62
CA ALA A 68 -20.05 65.06 -5.59
C ALA A 68 -19.50 64.20 -6.75
N ALA A 69 -19.35 64.78 -7.94
CA ALA A 69 -18.78 64.08 -9.09
C ALA A 69 -17.29 63.73 -8.86
N GLU A 70 -16.53 64.66 -8.29
CA GLU A 70 -15.13 64.44 -7.90
C GLU A 70 -15.02 63.34 -6.83
N GLU A 71 -15.83 63.39 -5.78
CA GLU A 71 -15.86 62.33 -4.76
C GLU A 71 -16.23 60.97 -5.36
N THR A 72 -17.18 60.92 -6.30
CA THR A 72 -17.50 59.67 -6.99
C THR A 72 -16.36 59.17 -7.88
N HIS A 73 -15.57 60.07 -8.47
CA HIS A 73 -14.43 59.72 -9.28
C HIS A 73 -13.32 59.11 -8.42
N ASP A 74 -12.99 59.74 -7.29
CA ASP A 74 -12.02 59.21 -6.32
C ASP A 74 -12.42 57.82 -5.80
N ARG A 75 -13.72 57.60 -5.57
CA ARG A 75 -14.24 56.28 -5.18
C ARG A 75 -14.13 55.25 -6.30
N LEU A 76 -14.32 55.64 -7.55
CA LEU A 76 -14.16 54.75 -8.70
C LEU A 76 -12.69 54.36 -8.88
N ASP A 77 -11.76 55.30 -8.70
CA ASP A 77 -10.32 55.01 -8.76
C ASP A 77 -9.91 54.02 -7.67
N LEU A 78 -10.39 54.21 -6.44
CA LEU A 78 -10.16 53.25 -5.35
C LEU A 78 -10.75 51.85 -5.65
N LEU A 79 -11.89 51.79 -6.34
CA LEU A 79 -12.49 50.52 -6.76
C LEU A 79 -11.66 49.85 -7.85
N HIS A 80 -11.12 50.61 -8.81
CA HIS A 80 -10.20 50.07 -9.82
C HIS A 80 -8.93 49.51 -9.17
N ASP A 81 -8.27 50.26 -8.28
CA ASP A 81 -7.07 49.78 -7.57
C ASP A 81 -7.34 48.46 -6.83
N ARG A 82 -8.55 48.33 -6.26
CA ARG A 82 -8.97 47.12 -5.57
C ARG A 82 -9.28 45.96 -6.51
N ILE A 83 -9.83 46.23 -7.69
CA ILE A 83 -10.05 45.20 -8.73
C ILE A 83 -8.69 44.70 -9.23
N ASP A 84 -7.75 45.60 -9.51
CA ASP A 84 -6.40 45.24 -9.95
C ASP A 84 -5.67 44.39 -8.90
N ASP A 85 -5.80 44.70 -7.59
CA ASP A 85 -5.26 43.85 -6.52
C ASP A 85 -5.92 42.47 -6.48
N PHE A 86 -7.25 42.40 -6.69
CA PHE A 86 -7.94 41.12 -6.75
C PHE A 86 -7.49 40.28 -7.95
N GLU A 87 -7.33 40.88 -9.13
CA GLU A 87 -6.83 40.19 -10.33
C GLU A 87 -5.43 39.64 -10.09
N ARG A 88 -4.52 40.45 -9.54
CA ARG A 88 -3.16 40.01 -9.20
C ARG A 88 -3.15 38.84 -8.22
N ARG A 89 -4.06 38.83 -7.24
CA ARG A 89 -4.19 37.73 -6.27
C ARG A 89 -4.82 36.48 -6.88
N LEU A 90 -5.70 36.62 -7.86
CA LEU A 90 -6.24 35.48 -8.61
C LEU A 90 -5.12 34.83 -9.44
N ASP A 91 -4.30 35.62 -10.13
CA ASP A 91 -3.15 35.11 -10.88
C ASP A 91 -2.16 34.37 -9.96
N GLU A 92 -1.82 34.95 -8.80
CA GLU A 92 -0.97 34.27 -7.79
C GLU A 92 -1.57 32.94 -7.32
N MET A 93 -2.90 32.88 -7.09
CA MET A 93 -3.55 31.64 -6.68
C MET A 93 -3.59 30.60 -7.81
N ASP A 94 -3.76 31.02 -9.06
CA ASP A 94 -3.74 30.12 -10.21
C ASP A 94 -2.33 29.53 -10.39
N GLU A 95 -1.27 30.34 -10.25
CA GLU A 95 0.12 29.86 -10.23
C GLU A 95 0.38 28.86 -9.08
N ASP A 96 -0.12 29.16 -7.87
CA ASP A 96 0.00 28.25 -6.73
C ASP A 96 -0.75 26.92 -6.97
N ILE A 97 -1.95 26.97 -7.55
CA ILE A 97 -2.75 25.79 -7.87
C ILE A 97 -2.04 24.93 -8.93
N GLU A 98 -1.49 25.55 -9.98
CA GLU A 98 -0.70 24.84 -10.98
C GLU A 98 0.55 24.20 -10.36
N GLY A 99 1.27 24.94 -9.52
CA GLY A 99 2.44 24.40 -8.81
C GLY A 99 2.11 23.19 -7.94
N ILE A 100 1.01 23.26 -7.18
CA ILE A 100 0.53 22.12 -6.37
C ILE A 100 0.13 20.94 -7.26
N ALA A 101 -0.54 21.21 -8.38
CA ALA A 101 -0.97 20.15 -9.31
C ALA A 101 0.22 19.42 -9.93
N ASP A 102 1.25 20.16 -10.36
CA ASP A 102 2.47 19.61 -10.94
C ASP A 102 3.29 18.79 -9.93
N GLU A 103 3.38 19.26 -8.68
CA GLU A 103 4.04 18.54 -7.59
C GLU A 103 3.31 17.22 -7.29
N LEU A 104 1.99 17.27 -7.10
CA LEU A 104 1.17 16.07 -6.87
C LEU A 104 1.25 15.07 -8.02
N PHE A 105 1.26 15.56 -9.27
CA PHE A 105 1.37 14.70 -10.43
C PHE A 105 2.73 14.00 -10.49
N SER A 106 3.81 14.73 -10.17
CA SER A 106 5.17 14.18 -10.13
C SER A 106 5.32 13.12 -9.04
N GLU A 107 4.82 13.39 -7.82
CA GLU A 107 4.81 12.42 -6.73
C GLU A 107 4.01 11.16 -7.10
N TRP A 108 2.83 11.33 -7.72
CA TRP A 108 2.00 10.20 -8.13
C TRP A 108 2.68 9.33 -9.17
N GLN A 109 3.37 9.93 -10.16
CA GLN A 109 4.14 9.17 -11.14
C GLN A 109 5.27 8.38 -10.48
N GLN A 110 5.99 8.99 -9.53
CA GLN A 110 7.08 8.32 -8.83
C GLN A 110 6.55 7.15 -7.98
N PHE A 111 5.47 7.37 -7.24
CA PHE A 111 4.81 6.32 -6.46
C PHE A 111 4.37 5.16 -7.35
N ARG A 112 3.69 5.46 -8.47
CA ARG A 112 3.22 4.46 -9.42
C ARG A 112 4.39 3.67 -10.02
N GLY A 113 5.44 4.35 -10.48
CA GLY A 113 6.63 3.69 -11.03
C GLY A 113 7.33 2.78 -10.02
N GLY A 114 7.45 3.24 -8.77
CA GLY A 114 7.98 2.43 -7.66
C GLY A 114 7.12 1.19 -7.38
N MET A 115 5.80 1.35 -7.39
CA MET A 115 4.86 0.25 -7.17
C MET A 115 4.91 -0.77 -8.31
N GLU A 116 4.92 -0.33 -9.57
CA GLU A 116 5.07 -1.19 -10.75
C GLU A 116 6.40 -1.96 -10.71
N GLY A 117 7.49 -1.30 -10.32
CA GLY A 117 8.80 -1.95 -10.13
C GLY A 117 8.76 -3.04 -9.05
N ASN A 118 8.21 -2.71 -7.87
CA ASN A 118 8.06 -3.65 -6.76
C ASN A 118 7.19 -4.85 -7.13
N PHE A 119 6.07 -4.63 -7.84
CA PHE A 119 5.21 -5.71 -8.31
C PHE A 119 5.92 -6.60 -9.34
N SER A 120 6.68 -6.01 -10.26
CA SER A 120 7.47 -6.78 -11.22
C SER A 120 8.49 -7.68 -10.51
N GLN A 121 9.22 -7.12 -9.55
CA GLN A 121 10.21 -7.87 -8.77
C GLN A 121 9.57 -8.99 -7.95
N LEU A 122 8.44 -8.71 -7.29
CA LEU A 122 7.71 -9.72 -6.52
C LEU A 122 7.17 -10.83 -7.42
N ARG A 123 6.67 -10.49 -8.61
CA ARG A 123 6.22 -11.48 -9.59
C ARG A 123 7.36 -12.39 -10.05
N GLU A 124 8.54 -11.84 -10.31
CA GLU A 124 9.72 -12.60 -10.71
C GLU A 124 10.21 -13.52 -9.58
N GLN A 125 10.24 -13.02 -8.34
CA GLN A 125 10.60 -13.82 -7.16
C GLN A 125 9.62 -14.99 -6.96
N VAL A 126 8.32 -14.73 -7.04
CA VAL A 126 7.29 -15.76 -6.91
C VAL A 126 7.41 -16.80 -8.03
N ALA A 127 7.61 -16.36 -9.28
CA ALA A 127 7.83 -17.29 -10.40
C ALA A 127 9.06 -18.18 -10.16
N SER A 128 10.18 -17.59 -9.74
CA SER A 128 11.38 -18.36 -9.40
C SER A 128 11.17 -19.34 -8.26
N MET A 129 10.40 -18.97 -7.22
CA MET A 129 10.08 -19.88 -6.12
C MET A 129 9.21 -21.05 -6.57
N VAL A 130 8.23 -20.80 -7.44
CA VAL A 130 7.38 -21.84 -8.03
C VAL A 130 8.23 -22.81 -8.86
N ASP A 131 9.11 -22.31 -9.72
CA ASP A 131 9.99 -23.15 -10.54
C ASP A 131 10.91 -24.02 -9.67
N GLN A 132 11.42 -23.49 -8.57
CA GLN A 132 12.24 -24.23 -7.60
C GLN A 132 11.43 -25.34 -6.91
N LEU A 133 10.22 -25.03 -6.44
CA LEU A 133 9.35 -26.02 -5.81
C LEU A 133 8.97 -27.15 -6.77
N GLU A 134 8.69 -26.83 -8.04
CA GLU A 134 8.43 -27.86 -9.05
C GLU A 134 9.68 -28.71 -9.33
N ALA A 135 10.88 -28.13 -9.30
CA ALA A 135 12.12 -28.88 -9.47
C ALA A 135 12.36 -29.84 -8.28
N GLU A 136 12.20 -29.35 -7.06
CA GLU A 136 12.31 -30.16 -5.84
C GLU A 136 11.27 -31.28 -5.80
N GLN A 137 10.03 -30.99 -6.22
CA GLN A 137 8.97 -32.01 -6.29
C GLN A 137 9.34 -33.13 -7.29
N ARG A 138 9.83 -32.79 -8.48
CA ARG A 138 10.30 -33.79 -9.46
C ARG A 138 11.48 -34.60 -8.94
N GLU A 139 12.39 -34.00 -8.18
CA GLU A 139 13.49 -34.72 -7.54
C GLU A 139 12.98 -35.68 -6.47
N ARG A 140 12.01 -35.24 -5.67
CA ARG A 140 11.38 -36.07 -4.65
C ARG A 140 10.64 -37.27 -5.27
N GLU A 141 9.89 -37.06 -6.34
CA GLU A 141 9.22 -38.15 -7.08
C GLU A 141 10.24 -39.20 -7.57
N LYS A 142 11.38 -38.77 -8.13
CA LYS A 142 12.46 -39.69 -8.53
C LYS A 142 13.08 -40.43 -7.35
N LEU A 143 13.19 -39.78 -6.19
CA LEU A 143 13.69 -40.44 -4.97
C LEU A 143 12.69 -41.48 -4.46
N GLU A 144 11.39 -41.18 -4.50
CA GLU A 144 10.33 -42.11 -4.13
C GLU A 144 10.34 -43.34 -5.05
N GLU A 145 10.46 -43.18 -6.37
CA GLU A 145 10.60 -44.30 -7.32
C GLU A 145 11.82 -45.18 -6.99
N ARG A 146 12.97 -44.57 -6.65
CA ARG A 146 14.18 -45.31 -6.26
C ARG A 146 14.02 -46.04 -4.94
N VAL A 147 13.27 -45.49 -3.99
CA VAL A 147 12.96 -46.17 -2.73
C VAL A 147 12.09 -47.39 -3.00
N ASP A 148 11.05 -47.27 -3.81
CA ASP A 148 10.18 -48.39 -4.19
C ASP A 148 10.97 -49.52 -4.88
N GLU A 149 11.89 -49.18 -5.80
CA GLU A 149 12.79 -50.16 -6.43
C GLU A 149 13.69 -50.87 -5.41
N LEU A 150 14.27 -50.13 -4.46
CA LEU A 150 15.11 -50.70 -3.41
C LEU A 150 14.31 -51.59 -2.46
N GLU A 151 13.10 -51.20 -2.08
CA GLU A 151 12.21 -52.02 -1.25
C GLU A 151 11.86 -53.34 -1.94
N GLN A 152 11.58 -53.32 -3.25
CA GLN A 152 11.35 -54.54 -4.03
C GLN A 152 12.59 -55.44 -4.09
N LEU A 153 13.76 -54.86 -4.32
CA LEU A 153 15.03 -55.60 -4.34
C LEU A 153 15.29 -56.27 -2.98
N VAL A 154 15.18 -55.51 -1.89
CA VAL A 154 15.35 -56.03 -0.53
C VAL A 154 14.33 -57.13 -0.24
N GLY A 155 13.06 -56.94 -0.58
CA GLY A 155 12.03 -57.97 -0.43
C GLY A 155 12.38 -59.26 -1.17
N SER A 156 12.81 -59.14 -2.44
CA SER A 156 13.22 -60.29 -3.25
C SER A 156 14.45 -61.02 -2.70
N GLU A 157 15.43 -60.28 -2.19
CA GLU A 157 16.63 -60.85 -1.58
C GLU A 157 16.27 -61.57 -0.28
N THR A 158 15.39 -60.98 0.53
CA THR A 158 14.93 -61.57 1.80
C THR A 158 14.18 -62.89 1.55
N ASP A 159 13.30 -62.93 0.55
CA ASP A 159 12.60 -64.15 0.11
C ASP A 159 13.56 -65.23 -0.36
N MET A 160 14.57 -64.84 -1.16
CA MET A 160 15.60 -65.75 -1.65
C MET A 160 16.45 -66.31 -0.51
N THR A 161 16.83 -65.49 0.48
CA THR A 161 17.54 -65.95 1.66
C THR A 161 16.70 -66.90 2.50
N THR A 162 15.41 -66.60 2.69
CA THR A 162 14.49 -67.44 3.47
C THR A 162 14.34 -68.82 2.82
N ARG A 163 14.07 -68.87 1.50
CA ARG A 163 13.99 -70.14 0.75
C ARG A 163 15.30 -70.92 0.80
N ARG A 164 16.43 -70.23 0.71
CA ARG A 164 17.75 -70.88 0.81
C ARG A 164 17.95 -71.49 2.18
N ASP A 165 17.61 -70.76 3.24
CA ASP A 165 17.75 -71.22 4.62
C ASP A 165 16.82 -72.41 4.90
N GLU A 166 15.57 -72.38 4.43
CA GLU A 166 14.64 -73.52 4.48
C GLU A 166 15.23 -74.76 3.79
N THR A 167 15.77 -74.59 2.58
CA THR A 167 16.39 -75.69 1.81
C THR A 167 17.60 -76.27 2.55
N LEU A 168 18.42 -75.42 3.16
CA LEU A 168 19.58 -75.85 3.95
C LEU A 168 19.14 -76.61 5.22
N VAL A 169 18.10 -76.14 5.91
CA VAL A 169 17.53 -76.81 7.08
C VAL A 169 16.99 -78.19 6.69
N GLU A 170 16.22 -78.29 5.61
CA GLU A 170 15.73 -79.57 5.11
C GLU A 170 16.86 -80.55 4.75
N ALA A 171 17.91 -80.06 4.11
CA ALA A 171 19.09 -80.86 3.77
C ALA A 171 19.81 -81.37 5.03
N VAL A 172 19.97 -80.53 6.04
CA VAL A 172 20.58 -80.92 7.33
C VAL A 172 19.73 -81.96 8.05
N VAL A 173 18.41 -81.77 8.13
CA VAL A 173 17.48 -82.72 8.76
C VAL A 173 17.50 -84.07 8.03
N ARG A 174 17.49 -84.06 6.69
CA ARG A 174 17.59 -85.27 5.87
C ARG A 174 18.91 -86.01 6.11
N ASN A 175 20.03 -85.30 6.08
CA ASN A 175 21.35 -85.89 6.32
C ASN A 175 21.45 -86.49 7.72
N ARG A 176 20.94 -85.79 8.74
CA ARG A 176 20.89 -86.30 10.12
C ARG A 176 20.13 -87.62 10.19
N ARG A 177 18.94 -87.69 9.57
CA ARG A 177 18.13 -88.91 9.53
C ARG A 177 18.87 -90.06 8.84
N LEU A 178 19.52 -89.81 7.70
CA LEU A 178 20.31 -90.83 7.01
C LEU A 178 21.47 -91.35 7.87
N VAL A 179 22.12 -90.46 8.64
CA VAL A 179 23.17 -90.85 9.59
C VAL A 179 22.60 -91.70 10.74
N GLU A 180 21.47 -91.30 11.32
CA GLU A 180 20.77 -92.06 12.37
C GLU A 180 20.35 -93.46 11.87
N GLU A 181 19.79 -93.56 10.66
CA GLU A 181 19.43 -94.82 10.01
C GLU A 181 20.65 -95.68 9.69
N ALA A 182 21.74 -95.10 9.22
CA ALA A 182 22.99 -95.81 8.96
C ALA A 182 23.60 -96.35 10.27
N TRP A 183 23.62 -95.55 11.34
CA TRP A 183 24.07 -95.97 12.67
C TRP A 183 23.22 -97.11 13.21
N ALA A 184 21.90 -97.03 13.09
CA ALA A 184 20.99 -98.11 13.52
C ALA A 184 21.31 -99.44 12.81
N ARG A 185 21.57 -99.40 11.49
CA ARG A 185 21.98 -100.59 10.72
C ARG A 185 23.33 -101.14 11.15
N VAL A 186 24.30 -100.28 11.46
CA VAL A 186 25.60 -100.72 11.99
C VAL A 186 25.42 -101.43 13.34
N MET A 187 24.64 -100.83 14.25
CA MET A 187 24.35 -101.43 15.54
C MET A 187 23.60 -102.77 15.41
N GLU A 188 22.63 -102.86 14.50
CA GLU A 188 21.90 -104.11 14.21
C GLU A 188 22.85 -105.20 13.71
N PHE A 189 23.74 -104.88 12.76
CA PHE A 189 24.75 -105.80 12.28
C PHE A 189 25.74 -106.24 13.37
N GLU A 190 26.20 -105.31 14.22
CA GLU A 190 27.08 -105.62 15.36
C GLU A 190 26.38 -106.51 16.39
N ILE A 191 25.08 -106.30 16.65
CA ILE A 191 24.27 -107.16 17.51
C ILE A 191 24.11 -108.54 16.85
N GLU A 192 23.75 -108.62 15.57
CA GLU A 192 23.57 -109.90 14.86
C GLU A 192 24.86 -110.71 14.82
N THR A 193 25.99 -110.08 14.48
CA THR A 193 27.30 -110.75 14.48
C THR A 193 27.78 -111.09 15.88
N GLY A 194 27.54 -110.21 16.87
CA GLY A 194 27.80 -110.47 18.28
C GLY A 194 26.99 -111.66 18.83
N VAL A 195 25.70 -111.72 18.50
CA VAL A 195 24.78 -112.82 18.85
C VAL A 195 25.16 -114.10 18.10
N ALA A 196 25.49 -114.03 16.82
CA ALA A 196 25.98 -115.19 16.06
C ALA A 196 27.27 -115.77 16.65
N ASN A 197 28.20 -114.90 17.06
CA ASN A 197 29.40 -115.32 17.77
C ASN A 197 29.05 -115.91 19.15
N TYR A 198 28.18 -115.28 19.94
CA TYR A 198 27.74 -115.81 21.23
C TYR A 198 27.04 -117.16 21.13
N LEU A 199 26.17 -117.33 20.12
CA LEU A 199 25.52 -118.60 19.83
C LEU A 199 26.50 -119.65 19.31
N SER A 200 27.51 -119.29 18.52
CA SER A 200 28.57 -120.24 18.13
C SER A 200 29.42 -120.68 19.32
N VAL A 201 29.69 -119.79 20.28
CA VAL A 201 30.42 -120.10 21.51
C VAL A 201 29.54 -120.91 22.47
N GLY A 202 28.24 -120.60 22.55
CA GLY A 202 27.25 -121.36 23.31
C GLY A 202 27.08 -122.78 22.76
N LYS A 203 26.97 -122.93 21.44
CA LYS A 203 26.88 -124.21 20.75
C LYS A 203 28.19 -125.01 20.81
N ALA A 204 29.34 -124.33 20.79
CA ALA A 204 30.64 -124.95 21.07
C ALA A 204 30.72 -125.44 22.53
N LYS A 205 30.19 -124.69 23.50
CA LYS A 205 30.08 -125.13 24.90
C LYS A 205 29.10 -126.28 25.09
N GLU A 206 27.96 -126.29 24.40
CA GLU A 206 27.02 -127.42 24.41
C GLU A 206 27.62 -128.67 23.77
N LEU A 207 28.35 -128.54 22.65
CA LEU A 207 29.06 -129.67 22.02
C LEU A 207 30.17 -130.23 22.94
N VAL A 208 30.88 -129.38 23.67
CA VAL A 208 31.88 -129.80 24.68
C VAL A 208 31.24 -130.34 25.97
N SER A 209 29.97 -130.04 26.24
CA SER A 209 29.23 -130.60 27.38
C SER A 209 28.49 -131.89 27.04
N ALA A 210 28.09 -132.08 25.79
CA ALA A 210 27.39 -133.28 25.30
C ALA A 210 28.36 -134.39 24.88
N TYR A 211 29.58 -134.02 24.45
CA TYR A 211 30.70 -134.94 24.24
C TYR A 211 31.76 -134.62 25.27
N GLY A 212 32.02 -135.55 26.19
CA GLY A 212 33.18 -135.45 27.07
C GLY A 212 34.46 -135.27 26.23
N PRO A 213 35.53 -134.69 26.80
CA PRO A 213 36.75 -134.31 26.06
C PRO A 213 37.43 -135.44 25.26
N ASP A 214 37.01 -136.69 25.44
CA ASP A 214 37.56 -137.86 24.78
C ASP A 214 36.89 -138.23 23.43
N ASP A 215 35.71 -137.70 23.10
CA ASP A 215 34.94 -138.11 21.90
C ASP A 215 35.15 -137.23 20.64
N LEU A 216 35.97 -136.17 20.71
CA LEU A 216 36.17 -135.22 19.59
C LEU A 216 37.38 -135.53 18.66
N ARG A 217 37.98 -136.73 18.73
CA ARG A 217 39.17 -137.07 17.92
C ARG A 217 38.90 -137.67 16.54
N ASP A 218 37.68 -138.10 16.22
CA ASP A 218 37.42 -138.84 14.96
C ASP A 218 36.79 -138.03 13.82
N TRP A 219 36.64 -136.71 13.96
CA TRP A 219 35.97 -135.85 12.95
C TRP A 219 36.91 -134.97 12.10
N ARG A 220 38.19 -135.33 11.98
CA ARG A 220 39.12 -134.77 10.97
C ARG A 220 39.45 -135.81 9.90
N ARG A 221 38.54 -135.96 8.94
CA ARG A 221 38.85 -136.26 7.54
C ARG A 221 37.97 -135.40 6.65
#